data_AF-A0A965NTY9-F1
#
_entry.id   AF-A0A965NTY9-F1
#
_cell.length_a   1.000
_cell.length_b   1.000
_cell.length_c   1.000
_cell.angle_alpha   90.00
_cell.angle_beta   90.00
_cell.angle_gamma   90.00
#
_symmetry.space_group_name_H-M   'P 1'
#
loop_
_entity.id
_entity.type
_entity.pdbx_description
1 polymer ?
#
loop_
_entity_poly.entity_id
_entity_poly.type
_entity_poly.pdbx_seq_one_letter_code
_entity_poly.pdbx_strand_id
1 'polypeptide(L)'
;MKPEHFSRHEQYLLTAKLIESAYRSYLEALRAIEEEKDEALIYSHVKKANTAIESAFPEKFNPPARPITIKSDDEKKSKNLILILAVALGVIGILLFLTLFGPTGDMTKSWNADDVQKNTAYPKSQ
;
A
#
# COMPACT_ATOMS: atom_id res chain seq x y z
N MET A 1 -42.02 5.84 -14.40
CA MET A 1 -40.76 5.70 -13.63
C MET A 1 -39.87 4.72 -14.38
N LYS A 2 -38.56 5.00 -14.54
CA LYS A 2 -37.64 4.07 -15.24
C LYS A 2 -37.52 2.74 -14.45
N PRO A 3 -37.39 1.58 -15.11
CA PRO A 3 -37.36 0.26 -14.47
C PRO A 3 -36.25 0.10 -13.42
N GLU A 4 -35.14 0.82 -13.57
CA GLU A 4 -34.06 0.83 -12.57
C GLU A 4 -34.48 1.40 -11.21
N HIS A 5 -35.42 2.35 -11.18
CA HIS A 5 -35.89 2.93 -9.91
C HIS A 5 -36.78 1.97 -9.10
N PHE A 6 -37.48 1.04 -9.76
CA PHE A 6 -38.26 0.01 -9.07
C PHE A 6 -37.34 -0.96 -8.32
N SER A 7 -36.26 -1.41 -8.97
CA SER A 7 -35.27 -2.30 -8.33
C SER A 7 -34.64 -1.66 -7.08
N ARG A 8 -34.31 -0.37 -7.13
CA ARG A 8 -33.73 0.36 -6.00
C ARG A 8 -34.75 0.61 -4.89
N HIS A 9 -36.01 0.87 -5.24
CA HIS A 9 -37.05 1.09 -4.24
C HIS A 9 -37.34 -0.16 -3.42
N GLU A 10 -37.47 -1.31 -4.08
CA GLU A 10 -37.63 -2.60 -3.40
C GLU A 10 -36.40 -2.94 -2.55
N GLN A 11 -35.19 -2.67 -3.05
CA GLN A 11 -33.96 -2.86 -2.31
C GLN A 11 -33.91 -2.01 -1.04
N TYR A 12 -34.24 -0.71 -1.12
CA TYR A 12 -34.28 0.15 0.07
C TYR A 12 -35.36 -0.25 1.06
N LEU A 13 -36.52 -0.72 0.58
CA LEU A 13 -37.60 -1.23 1.45
C LEU A 13 -37.16 -2.50 2.18
N LEU A 14 -36.48 -3.43 1.50
CA LEU A 14 -35.91 -4.62 2.11
C LEU A 14 -34.84 -4.26 3.16
N THR A 15 -33.91 -3.37 2.81
CA THR A 15 -32.90 -2.87 3.75
C THR A 15 -33.54 -2.23 4.98
N ALA A 16 -34.58 -1.41 4.80
CA ALA A 16 -35.30 -0.78 5.91
C ALA A 16 -35.93 -1.82 6.86
N LYS A 17 -36.57 -2.87 6.32
CA LYS A 17 -37.13 -3.96 7.13
C LYS A 17 -36.05 -4.72 7.92
N LEU A 18 -34.90 -4.96 7.30
CA LEU A 18 -33.78 -5.64 7.97
C LEU A 18 -33.22 -4.78 9.10
N ILE A 19 -33.07 -3.48 8.90
CA ILE A 19 -32.66 -2.53 9.95
C ILE A 19 -33.69 -2.49 11.08
N GLU A 20 -34.99 -2.48 10.76
CA GLU A 20 -36.05 -2.54 11.78
C GLU A 20 -35.96 -3.81 12.62
N SER A 21 -35.72 -4.97 11.98
CA SER A 21 -35.56 -6.24 12.69
C SER A 21 -34.33 -6.26 13.60
N ALA A 22 -33.23 -5.63 13.17
CA ALA A 22 -32.02 -5.47 13.98
C ALA A 22 -32.28 -4.57 15.19
N TYR A 23 -32.96 -3.44 14.97
CA TYR A 23 -33.36 -2.52 16.03
C TYR A 23 -34.20 -3.22 17.10
N ARG A 24 -35.22 -3.99 16.70
CA ARG A 24 -36.04 -4.77 17.64
C ARG A 24 -35.22 -5.78 18.43
N SER A 25 -34.26 -6.44 17.78
CA SER A 25 -33.38 -7.42 18.44
C SER A 25 -32.46 -6.77 19.48
N TYR A 26 -31.96 -5.55 19.23
CA TYR A 26 -31.21 -4.80 20.24
C TYR A 26 -32.07 -4.31 21.39
N LEU A 27 -33.33 -3.91 21.13
CA LEU A 27 -34.27 -3.59 22.20
C LEU A 27 -34.55 -4.78 23.11
N GLU A 28 -34.67 -5.98 22.53
CA GLU A 28 -34.81 -7.22 23.32
C GLU A 28 -33.55 -7.52 24.13
N ALA A 29 -32.36 -7.29 23.57
CA ALA A 29 -31.11 -7.40 24.32
C ALA A 29 -31.05 -6.42 25.49
N LEU A 30 -31.46 -5.16 25.28
CA LEU A 30 -31.54 -4.15 26.32
C LEU A 30 -32.51 -4.55 27.44
N ARG A 31 -33.70 -5.03 27.08
CA ARG A 31 -34.67 -5.55 28.07
C ARG A 31 -34.13 -6.76 28.83
N ALA A 32 -33.40 -7.65 28.16
CA ALA A 32 -32.77 -8.79 28.83
C ALA A 32 -31.68 -8.34 29.83
N ILE A 33 -30.99 -7.24 29.55
CA ILE A 33 -30.06 -6.61 30.51
C ILE A 33 -30.82 -6.00 31.69
N GLU A 34 -31.90 -5.27 31.43
CA GLU A 34 -32.74 -4.64 32.49
C GLU A 34 -33.39 -5.67 33.41
N GLU A 35 -33.73 -6.84 32.88
CA GLU A 35 -34.34 -7.95 33.63
C GLU A 35 -33.28 -8.88 34.29
N GLU A 36 -32.00 -8.51 34.28
CA GLU A 36 -30.86 -9.30 34.81
C GLU A 36 -30.87 -10.77 34.33
N LYS A 37 -31.25 -10.98 33.06
CA LYS A 37 -31.25 -12.31 32.45
C LYS A 37 -29.82 -12.78 32.15
N ASP A 38 -29.70 -14.08 31.93
CA ASP A 38 -28.44 -14.73 31.60
C ASP A 38 -27.73 -14.08 30.40
N GLU A 39 -26.40 -13.91 30.51
CA GLU A 39 -25.56 -13.28 29.49
C GLU A 39 -25.67 -14.01 28.14
N ALA A 40 -25.89 -15.34 28.18
CA ALA A 40 -26.10 -16.15 26.98
C ALA A 40 -27.33 -15.69 26.18
N LEU A 41 -28.41 -15.29 26.85
CA LEU A 41 -29.62 -14.77 26.21
C LEU A 41 -29.36 -13.40 25.60
N ILE A 42 -28.70 -12.50 26.33
CA ILE A 42 -28.32 -11.16 25.84
C ILE A 42 -27.45 -11.29 24.58
N TYR A 43 -26.42 -12.14 24.62
CA TYR A 43 -25.55 -12.39 23.48
C TYR A 43 -26.31 -12.97 22.28
N SER A 44 -27.31 -13.82 22.51
CA SER A 44 -28.14 -14.37 21.43
C SER A 44 -28.94 -13.30 20.69
N HIS A 45 -29.50 -12.31 21.41
CA HIS A 45 -30.24 -11.20 20.82
C HIS A 45 -29.31 -10.25 20.06
N VAL A 46 -28.13 -9.96 20.63
CA VAL A 46 -27.09 -9.16 19.94
C VAL A 46 -26.60 -9.86 18.67
N LYS A 47 -26.37 -11.18 18.71
CA LYS A 47 -25.97 -11.95 17.54
C LYS A 47 -27.03 -11.90 16.44
N LYS A 48 -28.31 -12.07 16.79
CA LYS A 48 -29.43 -11.93 15.83
C LYS A 48 -29.46 -10.52 15.21
N ALA A 49 -29.29 -9.47 16.02
CA ALA A 49 -29.22 -8.10 15.52
C ALA A 49 -28.07 -7.90 14.52
N ASN A 50 -26.87 -8.41 14.84
CA ASN A 50 -25.70 -8.32 13.97
C ASN A 50 -25.93 -9.04 12.64
N THR A 51 -26.51 -10.25 12.66
CA THR A 51 -26.81 -10.99 11.41
C THR A 51 -27.80 -10.25 10.51
N ALA A 52 -28.79 -9.57 11.11
CA ALA A 52 -29.74 -8.76 10.35
C ALA A 52 -29.04 -7.53 9.71
N ILE A 53 -28.11 -6.89 10.42
CA ILE A 53 -27.30 -5.77 9.88
C ILE A 53 -26.38 -6.22 8.75
N GLU A 54 -25.70 -7.35 8.91
CA GLU A 54 -24.85 -7.93 7.87
C GLU A 54 -25.66 -8.21 6.60
N SER A 55 -26.88 -8.74 6.75
CA SER A 55 -27.79 -8.97 5.63
C SER A 55 -28.36 -7.68 5.02
N ALA A 56 -28.48 -6.59 5.81
CA ALA A 56 -28.96 -5.29 5.34
C ALA A 56 -27.91 -4.56 4.49
N PHE A 57 -26.61 -4.81 4.76
CA PHE A 57 -25.48 -4.15 4.10
C PHE A 57 -24.47 -5.16 3.56
N PRO A 58 -24.84 -6.02 2.60
CA PRO A 58 -23.94 -7.03 2.06
C PRO A 58 -22.65 -6.41 1.48
N GLU A 59 -22.72 -5.20 0.91
CA GLU A 59 -21.57 -4.48 0.34
C GLU A 59 -20.52 -4.03 1.38
N LYS A 60 -20.92 -3.81 2.64
CA LYS A 60 -20.01 -3.35 3.70
C LYS A 60 -19.29 -4.51 4.40
N PHE A 61 -19.95 -5.67 4.48
CA PHE A 61 -19.45 -6.83 5.22
C PHE A 61 -18.88 -7.94 4.33
N ASN A 62 -19.35 -8.02 3.07
CA ASN A 62 -18.68 -8.75 2.01
C ASN A 62 -18.20 -7.73 0.97
N PRO A 63 -16.99 -7.18 1.12
CA PRO A 63 -16.41 -6.38 0.05
C PRO A 63 -16.45 -7.23 -1.23
N PRO A 64 -16.95 -6.69 -2.36
CA PRO A 64 -16.94 -7.45 -3.61
C PRO A 64 -15.53 -7.98 -3.81
N ALA A 65 -15.41 -9.29 -4.04
CA ALA A 65 -14.13 -9.96 -4.22
C ALA A 65 -13.29 -9.08 -5.14
N ARG A 66 -12.22 -8.48 -4.59
CA ARG A 66 -11.32 -7.61 -5.37
C ARG A 66 -11.04 -8.35 -6.67
N PRO A 67 -11.24 -7.73 -7.84
CA PRO A 67 -10.97 -8.41 -9.10
C PRO A 67 -9.57 -8.98 -9.02
N ILE A 68 -9.43 -10.28 -9.29
CA ILE A 68 -8.18 -11.03 -9.27
C ILE A 68 -7.35 -10.55 -10.47
N THR A 69 -6.82 -9.33 -10.41
CA THR A 69 -5.99 -8.77 -11.49
C THR A 69 -4.93 -7.84 -10.92
N ILE A 70 -4.12 -8.36 -10.02
CA ILE A 70 -2.68 -8.09 -10.11
C ILE A 70 -2.05 -9.46 -10.17
N LYS A 71 -1.95 -10.03 -11.39
CA LYS A 71 -0.93 -11.06 -11.65
C LYS A 71 0.35 -10.48 -11.08
N SER A 72 0.94 -11.15 -10.09
CA SER A 72 2.26 -10.78 -9.61
C SER A 72 3.15 -10.73 -10.84
N ASP A 73 3.58 -9.53 -11.17
CA ASP A 73 4.39 -9.24 -12.34
C ASP A 73 5.84 -9.68 -12.04
N ASP A 74 5.98 -10.95 -11.66
CA ASP A 74 7.26 -11.55 -11.27
C ASP A 74 8.22 -11.55 -12.47
N GLU A 75 7.66 -11.55 -13.68
CA GLU A 75 8.42 -11.36 -14.91
C GLU A 75 9.00 -9.94 -15.03
N LYS A 76 8.25 -8.86 -14.74
CA LYS A 76 8.82 -7.50 -14.70
C LYS A 76 9.77 -7.28 -13.53
N LYS A 77 9.53 -7.90 -12.38
CA LYS A 77 10.47 -7.86 -11.24
C LYS A 77 11.81 -8.49 -11.61
N SER A 78 11.80 -9.64 -12.29
CA SER A 78 13.04 -10.31 -12.73
C SER A 78 13.83 -9.47 -13.74
N LYS A 79 13.15 -8.87 -14.72
CA LYS A 79 13.78 -7.99 -15.72
C LYS A 79 14.41 -6.76 -15.09
N ASN A 80 13.74 -6.15 -14.10
CA ASN A 80 14.28 -5.00 -13.38
C ASN A 80 15.52 -5.36 -12.54
N LEU A 81 15.53 -6.54 -11.88
CA LEU A 81 16.70 -6.99 -11.11
C LEU A 81 17.92 -7.25 -12.01
N ILE A 82 17.72 -7.86 -13.17
CA ILE A 82 18.80 -8.09 -14.15
C ILE A 82 19.35 -6.76 -14.67
N LEU A 83 18.48 -5.78 -14.94
CA LEU A 83 18.88 -4.46 -15.41
C LEU A 83 19.68 -3.70 -14.34
N ILE A 84 19.25 -3.76 -13.08
CA ILE A 84 19.99 -3.17 -11.95
C ILE A 84 21.37 -3.83 -11.80
N LEU A 85 21.45 -5.16 -11.90
CA LEU A 85 22.72 -5.89 -11.81
C LEU A 85 23.67 -5.53 -12.96
N ALA A 86 23.16 -5.41 -14.18
CA ALA A 86 23.95 -5.02 -15.34
C ALA A 86 24.50 -3.60 -15.21
N VAL A 87 23.70 -2.65 -14.73
CA VAL A 87 24.15 -1.27 -14.47
C VAL A 87 25.21 -1.24 -13.37
N ALA A 88 25.01 -1.96 -12.26
CA ALA A 88 25.97 -2.01 -11.17
C ALA A 88 27.34 -2.57 -11.63
N LEU A 89 27.34 -3.65 -12.41
CA LEU A 89 28.57 -4.22 -12.98
C LEU A 89 29.23 -3.26 -13.99
N GLY A 90 28.44 -2.54 -14.79
CA GLY A 90 28.96 -1.52 -15.70
C GLY A 90 29.68 -0.39 -14.97
N VAL A 91 29.10 0.13 -13.89
CA VAL A 91 29.71 1.19 -13.07
C VAL A 91 30.99 0.69 -12.41
N ILE A 92 30.98 -0.50 -11.81
CA ILE A 92 32.18 -1.10 -11.20
C ILE A 92 33.28 -1.31 -12.25
N GLY A 93 32.92 -1.81 -13.43
CA GLY A 93 33.86 -2.01 -14.53
C GLY A 93 34.51 -0.71 -15.00
N ILE A 94 33.72 0.36 -15.15
CA ILE A 94 34.23 1.69 -15.52
C ILE A 94 35.16 2.23 -14.43
N LEU A 95 34.78 2.12 -13.16
CA LEU A 95 35.63 2.56 -12.03
C LEU A 95 36.95 1.80 -12.02
N LEU A 96 36.93 0.47 -12.16
CA LEU A 96 38.14 -0.35 -12.22
C LEU A 96 39.00 0.03 -13.41
N PHE A 97 38.41 0.21 -14.59
CA PHE A 97 39.12 0.64 -15.78
C PHE A 97 39.79 2.01 -15.59
N LEU A 98 39.09 2.99 -14.99
CA LEU A 98 39.67 4.30 -14.68
C LEU A 98 40.76 4.22 -13.62
N THR A 99 40.66 3.32 -12.64
CA THR A 99 41.72 3.13 -11.63
C THR A 99 42.97 2.45 -12.20
N LEU A 100 42.81 1.50 -13.13
CA LEU A 100 43.93 0.71 -13.68
C LEU A 100 44.57 1.37 -14.91
N PHE A 101 43.77 2.03 -15.76
CA PHE A 101 44.19 2.57 -17.05
C PHE A 101 43.88 4.06 -17.22
N GLY A 102 43.15 4.68 -16.29
CA GLY A 102 42.87 6.10 -16.33
C GLY A 102 44.06 6.95 -15.87
N PRO A 103 44.14 8.23 -16.29
CA PRO A 103 45.23 9.14 -15.91
C PRO A 103 45.27 9.46 -14.40
N THR A 104 44.25 9.03 -13.65
CA THR A 104 44.09 9.19 -12.21
C THR A 104 44.62 7.99 -11.41
N GLY A 105 45.05 6.91 -12.08
CA GLY A 105 45.56 5.67 -11.47
C GLY A 105 46.91 5.80 -10.76
N ASP A 106 47.55 6.97 -10.84
CA ASP A 106 48.71 7.30 -10.02
C ASP A 106 48.34 8.32 -8.94
N MET A 107 47.67 7.84 -7.87
CA MET A 107 47.50 8.62 -6.64
C MET A 107 48.82 8.77 -5.84
N THR A 108 49.95 8.24 -6.34
CA THR A 108 51.26 8.45 -5.69
C THR A 108 51.90 9.77 -6.08
N LYS A 109 51.37 10.46 -7.09
CA LYS A 109 51.76 11.82 -7.43
C LYS A 109 51.12 12.81 -6.45
N SER A 110 51.68 12.89 -5.25
CA SER A 110 51.42 13.99 -4.33
C SER A 110 51.79 15.30 -5.02
N TRP A 111 50.86 16.27 -5.04
CA TRP A 111 51.19 17.64 -5.41
C TRP A 111 52.35 18.12 -4.55
N ASN A 112 53.52 18.30 -5.15
CA ASN A 112 54.65 18.91 -4.46
C ASN A 112 54.50 20.42 -4.48
N ALA A 113 54.95 21.10 -3.41
CA ALA A 113 54.88 22.55 -3.30
C ALA A 113 55.56 23.29 -4.48
N ASP A 114 56.50 22.64 -5.16
CA ASP A 114 57.16 23.14 -6.36
C ASP A 114 56.22 23.31 -7.56
N ASP A 115 55.17 22.48 -7.67
CA ASP A 115 54.16 22.57 -8.74
C ASP A 115 53.23 23.79 -8.52
N VAL A 116 53.01 24.18 -7.27
CA VAL A 116 52.28 25.40 -6.92
C VAL A 116 53.07 26.62 -7.37
N GLN A 117 54.38 26.68 -7.09
CA GLN A 117 55.21 27.83 -7.46
C GLN A 117 55.27 28.07 -8.98
N LYS A 118 55.39 27.00 -9.79
CA LYS A 118 55.43 27.12 -11.25
C LYS A 118 54.10 27.62 -11.84
N ASN A 119 52.96 27.22 -11.28
CA ASN A 119 51.64 27.66 -11.75
C ASN A 119 51.21 29.02 -11.16
N THR A 120 51.83 29.49 -10.08
CA THR A 120 51.58 30.83 -9.52
C THR A 120 52.49 31.93 -10.08
N ALA A 121 53.40 31.60 -11.00
CA ALA A 121 54.20 32.59 -11.71
C ALA A 121 53.32 33.36 -12.71
N TYR A 122 52.54 34.32 -12.18
CA TYR A 122 51.92 35.38 -12.98
C TYR A 122 52.99 36.04 -13.86
N PRO A 123 52.67 36.39 -15.13
CA PRO A 123 53.65 36.99 -16.01
C PRO A 123 54.20 38.27 -15.38
N LYS A 124 55.52 38.33 -15.19
CA LYS A 124 56.19 39.59 -14.86
C LYS A 124 56.00 40.50 -16.07
N SER A 125 55.26 41.58 -15.86
CA SER A 125 55.03 42.64 -16.84
C SER A 125 56.35 43.04 -17.50
N GLN A 126 56.45 42.84 -18.81
CA GLN A 126 57.32 43.61 -19.68
C GLN A 126 56.46 44.60 -20.46
#